data_AF-A0A382YM47-F1
#
_entry.id   AF-A0A382YM47-F1
#
_cell.length_a   1.000
_cell.length_b   1.000
_cell.length_c   1.000
_cell.angle_alpha   90.00
_cell.angle_beta   90.00
_cell.angle_gamma   90.00
#
_symmetry.space_group_name_H-M   'P 1'
#
loop_
_entity.id
_entity.type
_entity.pdbx_description
1 polymer ?
#
loop_
_entity_poly.entity_id
_entity_poly.type
_entity_poly.pdbx_seq_one_letter_code
_entity_poly.pdbx_strand_id
1 'polypeptide(L)'
;MPVIVALGNSGVASESHAPEMCRMISNGLAEHYSVKNEDQESWIVHIEGDEKHSETALKTVLESCTTRELQDQMLWCIDEYLKHWVNFWDECMTGNIQRFNQ
;
A
#
# COMPACT_ATOMS: atom_id res chain seq x y z
N MET A 1 9.67 -5.04 15.80
CA MET A 1 9.94 -4.10 14.70
C MET A 1 9.88 -2.69 15.25
N PRO A 2 10.91 -1.85 15.07
CA PRO A 2 10.87 -0.45 15.51
C PRO A 2 9.68 0.30 14.88
N VAL A 3 9.05 1.21 15.63
CA VAL A 3 7.88 1.98 15.16
C VAL A 3 8.18 2.75 13.86
N ILE A 4 9.41 3.26 13.72
CA ILE A 4 9.88 3.94 12.51
C ILE A 4 9.87 3.01 11.30
N VAL A 5 10.21 1.73 11.49
CA VAL A 5 10.20 0.72 10.42
C VAL A 5 8.75 0.37 10.03
N ALA A 6 7.84 0.29 11.00
CA ALA A 6 6.42 0.07 10.73
C ALA A 6 5.78 1.26 9.99
N LEU A 7 6.07 2.49 10.41
CA LEU A 7 5.55 3.71 9.78
C LEU A 7 6.08 3.90 8.36
N GLY A 8 7.37 3.66 8.13
CA GLY A 8 7.92 3.76 6.78
C GLY A 8 7.34 2.70 5.84
N ASN A 9 7.07 1.49 6.33
CA ASN A 9 6.45 0.46 5.49
C ASN A 9 4.99 0.81 5.13
N SER A 10 4.17 1.21 6.12
CA SER A 10 2.77 1.61 5.87
C SER A 10 2.69 2.83 4.95
N GLY A 11 3.39 3.90 5.30
CA GLY A 11 3.21 5.18 4.61
C GLY A 11 3.99 5.31 3.32
N VAL A 12 5.23 4.81 3.26
CA VAL A 12 6.07 4.97 2.06
C VAL A 12 5.85 3.84 1.06
N ALA A 13 5.72 2.58 1.49
CA ALA A 13 5.59 1.46 0.56
C ALA A 13 4.16 1.23 0.08
N SER A 14 3.18 1.41 0.97
CA SER A 14 1.76 1.21 0.65
C SER A 14 1.09 2.52 0.25
N GLU A 15 1.01 3.47 1.17
CA GLU A 15 0.14 4.65 1.04
C GLU A 15 0.66 5.70 0.06
N SER A 16 1.96 5.75 -0.24
CA SER A 16 2.50 6.72 -1.21
C SER A 16 2.11 6.42 -2.66
N HIS A 17 1.85 5.16 -2.98
CA HIS A 17 1.48 4.68 -4.31
C HIS A 17 -0.01 4.30 -4.41
N ALA A 18 -0.69 4.14 -3.27
CA ALA A 18 -2.11 3.77 -3.23
C ALA A 18 -3.04 4.81 -3.91
N PRO A 19 -2.86 6.14 -3.77
CA PRO A 19 -3.78 7.11 -4.37
C PRO A 19 -3.88 7.03 -5.89
N GLU A 20 -2.75 6.89 -6.60
CA GLU A 20 -2.75 6.79 -8.06
C GLU A 20 -3.48 5.53 -8.54
N MET A 21 -3.17 4.39 -7.91
CA MET A 21 -3.81 3.11 -8.20
C MET A 21 -5.31 3.14 -7.87
N CYS A 22 -5.70 3.71 -6.73
CA CYS A 22 -7.10 3.88 -6.35
C CYS A 22 -7.86 4.78 -7.34
N ARG A 23 -7.24 5.87 -7.83
CA ARG A 23 -7.82 6.72 -8.89
C ARG A 23 -8.02 5.93 -10.19
N MET A 24 -7.04 5.14 -10.60
CA MET A 24 -7.15 4.31 -11.81
C MET A 24 -8.29 3.29 -11.70
N ILE A 25 -8.38 2.56 -10.58
CA ILE A 25 -9.46 1.59 -10.33
C ILE A 25 -10.81 2.30 -10.32
N SER A 26 -10.91 3.40 -9.56
CA SER A 26 -12.18 4.12 -9.42
C SER A 26 -12.69 4.65 -10.76
N ASN A 27 -11.80 5.24 -11.57
CA ASN A 27 -12.14 5.69 -12.91
C ASN A 27 -12.57 4.54 -13.82
N GLY A 28 -11.85 3.40 -13.79
CA GLY A 28 -12.19 2.22 -14.59
C GLY A 28 -13.53 1.60 -14.21
N LEU A 29 -13.88 1.57 -12.92
CA LEU A 29 -15.18 1.12 -12.42
C LEU A 29 -16.31 2.04 -12.89
N ALA A 30 -16.10 3.35 -12.83
CA ALA A 30 -17.06 4.33 -13.32
C ALA A 30 -17.27 4.20 -14.84
N GLU A 31 -16.18 4.11 -15.63
CA GLU A 31 -16.22 4.09 -17.08
C GLU A 31 -16.83 2.79 -17.65
N HIS A 32 -16.39 1.63 -17.14
CA HIS A 32 -16.73 0.35 -17.75
C HIS A 32 -17.91 -0.36 -17.10
N TYR A 33 -18.20 -0.04 -15.84
CA TYR A 33 -19.22 -0.74 -15.05
C TYR A 33 -20.30 0.19 -14.49
N SER A 34 -20.24 1.50 -14.80
CA SER A 34 -21.21 2.51 -14.34
C SER A 34 -21.38 2.54 -12.80
N VAL A 35 -20.33 2.15 -12.07
CA VAL A 35 -20.34 2.21 -10.61
C VAL A 35 -20.30 3.67 -10.17
N LYS A 36 -21.17 4.06 -9.23
CA LYS A 36 -21.26 5.44 -8.77
C LYS A 36 -20.21 5.74 -7.70
N ASN A 37 -19.95 7.02 -7.46
CA ASN A 37 -19.01 7.44 -6.41
C ASN A 37 -19.48 7.05 -5.00
N GLU A 38 -20.80 7.06 -4.75
CA GLU A 38 -21.39 6.63 -3.46
C GLU A 38 -21.10 5.16 -3.14
N ASP A 39 -20.95 4.32 -4.18
CA ASP A 39 -20.59 2.90 -4.03
C ASP A 39 -19.07 2.69 -3.95
N GLN A 40 -18.27 3.75 -4.07
CA GLN A 40 -16.81 3.74 -4.11
C GLN A 40 -16.18 4.61 -3.02
N GLU A 41 -16.95 5.02 -2.01
CA GLU A 41 -16.48 5.92 -0.94
C GLU A 41 -15.21 5.40 -0.26
N SER A 42 -15.02 4.09 -0.13
CA SER A 42 -13.79 3.51 0.43
C SER A 42 -12.56 3.87 -0.39
N TRP A 43 -12.62 3.77 -1.72
CA TRP A 43 -11.51 4.13 -2.61
C TRP A 43 -11.19 5.62 -2.54
N ILE A 44 -12.24 6.46 -2.46
CA ILE A 44 -12.10 7.92 -2.38
C ILE A 44 -11.44 8.34 -1.06
N VAL A 45 -11.83 7.72 0.06
CA VAL A 45 -11.19 7.97 1.37
C VAL A 45 -9.72 7.56 1.36
N HIS A 46 -9.36 6.45 0.70
CA HIS A 46 -7.96 6.05 0.55
C HIS A 46 -7.17 7.05 -0.29
N ILE A 47 -7.73 7.61 -1.37
CA ILE A 47 -7.05 8.62 -2.18
C ILE A 47 -6.67 9.85 -1.35
N GLU A 48 -7.60 10.38 -0.55
CA GLU A 48 -7.37 11.62 0.22
C GLU A 48 -6.60 11.39 1.52
N GLY A 49 -6.86 10.27 2.20
CA GLY A 49 -6.20 9.91 3.45
C GLY A 49 -4.74 9.50 3.26
N ASP A 50 -4.47 8.68 2.23
CA ASP A 50 -3.17 8.06 2.04
C ASP A 50 -2.12 9.07 1.54
N GLU A 51 -2.52 10.12 0.80
CA GLU A 51 -1.61 11.22 0.42
C GLU A 51 -1.02 11.92 1.66
N LYS A 52 -1.86 12.20 2.66
CA LYS A 52 -1.42 12.87 3.91
C LYS A 52 -0.62 11.93 4.82
N HIS A 53 -1.03 10.67 4.90
CA HIS A 53 -0.32 9.69 5.72
C HIS A 53 1.07 9.38 5.14
N SER A 54 1.17 9.28 3.81
CA SER A 54 2.43 9.15 3.08
C SER A 54 3.41 10.28 3.38
N GLU A 55 2.96 11.54 3.35
CA GLU A 55 3.83 12.70 3.66
C GLU A 55 4.36 12.62 5.10
N THR A 56 3.50 12.27 6.06
CA THR A 56 3.87 12.15 7.47
C THR A 56 4.89 11.03 7.69
N ALA A 57 4.67 9.87 7.06
CA ALA A 57 5.57 8.74 7.13
C ALA A 57 6.92 9.03 6.48
N LEU A 58 6.93 9.65 5.29
CA LEU A 58 8.15 10.03 4.59
C LEU A 58 9.01 10.96 5.43
N LYS A 59 8.39 12.00 6.01
CA LYS A 59 9.09 12.93 6.92
C LYS A 59 9.70 12.18 8.11
N THR A 60 8.92 11.33 8.77
CA THR A 60 9.36 10.58 9.95
C THR A 60 10.52 9.65 9.63
N VAL A 61 10.48 8.97 8.48
CA VAL A 61 11.56 8.10 7.99
C VAL A 61 12.82 8.91 7.71
N LEU A 62 12.72 10.05 7.02
CA LEU A 62 13.88 10.91 6.74
C LEU A 62 14.55 11.43 8.00
N GLU A 63 13.77 11.76 9.03
CA GLU A 63 14.28 12.26 10.31
C GLU A 63 14.91 11.16 11.18
N SER A 64 14.43 9.91 11.07
CA SER A 64 14.73 8.87 12.06
C SER A 64 15.50 7.66 11.51
N CYS A 65 15.44 7.38 10.21
CA CYS A 65 16.10 6.23 9.56
C CYS A 65 17.54 6.59 9.14
N THR A 66 18.36 7.00 10.10
CA THR A 66 19.68 7.60 9.87
C THR A 66 20.83 6.60 9.92
N THR A 67 20.59 5.36 10.34
CA THR A 67 21.61 4.31 10.41
C THR A 67 21.44 3.29 9.30
N ARG A 68 22.56 2.70 8.88
CA ARG A 68 22.56 1.64 7.85
C ARG A 68 21.66 0.46 8.23
N GLU A 69 21.71 0.04 9.49
CA GLU A 69 20.91 -1.08 9.99
C GLU A 69 19.40 -0.82 9.90
N LEU A 70 18.95 0.40 10.23
CA LEU A 70 17.54 0.78 10.10
C LEU A 70 17.10 0.84 8.63
N GLN A 71 17.97 1.34 7.75
CA GLN A 71 17.70 1.40 6.31
C GLN A 71 17.61 0.00 5.69
N ASP A 72 18.49 -0.92 6.07
CA ASP A 72 18.43 -2.30 5.59
C ASP A 72 17.16 -3.01 6.08
N GLN A 73 16.74 -2.78 7.34
CA GLN A 73 15.46 -3.30 7.86
C GLN A 73 14.25 -2.73 7.12
N MET A 74 14.29 -1.43 6.81
CA MET A 74 13.24 -0.76 6.02
C MET A 74 13.11 -1.38 4.64
N LEU A 75 14.22 -1.52 3.90
CA LEU A 75 14.23 -2.13 2.57
C LEU A 75 13.72 -3.56 2.59
N TRP A 76 14.15 -4.37 3.57
CA TRP A 76 13.65 -5.73 3.71
C TRP A 76 12.13 -5.77 3.92
N CYS A 77 11.56 -4.90 4.76
CA CYS A 77 10.12 -4.85 4.97
C CYS A 77 9.34 -4.47 3.71
N ILE A 78 9.86 -3.53 2.92
CA ILE A 78 9.25 -3.11 1.64
C ILE A 78 9.28 -4.27 0.65
N ASP A 79 10.42 -4.94 0.52
CA ASP A 79 10.56 -6.09 -0.38
C ASP A 79 9.59 -7.21 -0.02
N GLU A 80 9.45 -7.55 1.25
CA GLU A 80 8.51 -8.59 1.70
C GLU A 80 7.04 -8.19 1.47
N TYR A 81 6.70 -6.92 1.68
CA TYR A 81 5.36 -6.38 1.38
C TYR A 81 5.03 -6.50 -0.11
N LEU A 82 5.94 -6.07 -0.99
CA LEU A 82 5.73 -6.14 -2.44
C LEU A 82 5.65 -7.59 -2.94
N LYS A 83 6.49 -8.49 -2.42
CA LYS A 83 6.40 -9.93 -2.73
C LYS A 83 5.05 -10.51 -2.34
N HIS A 84 4.48 -10.10 -1.21
CA HIS A 84 3.17 -10.58 -0.79
C HIS A 84 2.06 -10.22 -1.80
N TRP A 85 2.08 -9.00 -2.32
CA TRP A 85 1.15 -8.57 -3.36
C TRP A 85 1.32 -9.31 -4.68
N VAL A 86 2.57 -9.54 -5.11
CA VAL A 86 2.85 -10.34 -6.31
C VAL A 86 2.32 -11.75 -6.15
N ASN A 87 2.60 -12.40 -5.02
CA ASN A 87 2.11 -13.75 -4.72
C ASN A 87 0.57 -13.80 -4.72
N PHE A 88 -0.09 -12.82 -4.09
CA PHE A 88 -1.54 -12.72 -4.10
C PHE A 88 -2.08 -12.63 -5.53
N TRP A 89 -1.46 -11.81 -6.38
CA TRP A 89 -1.87 -11.69 -7.77
C TRP A 89 -1.65 -12.98 -8.57
N ASP A 90 -0.52 -13.65 -8.38
CA ASP A 90 -0.23 -14.95 -9.00
C ASP A 90 -1.24 -16.02 -8.56
N GLU A 91 -1.68 -16.01 -7.30
CA GLU A 91 -2.76 -16.87 -6.81
C GLU A 91 -4.09 -16.55 -7.49
N CYS A 92 -4.44 -15.28 -7.65
CA CYS A 92 -5.63 -14.86 -8.40
C CYS A 92 -5.59 -15.34 -9.86
N MET A 93 -4.42 -15.26 -10.52
CA MET A 93 -4.25 -15.64 -11.93
C MET A 93 -4.25 -17.16 -12.14
N THR A 94 -3.69 -17.92 -11.20
CA THR A 94 -3.60 -19.38 -11.30
C THR A 94 -4.82 -20.11 -10.73
N GLY A 95 -5.65 -19.42 -9.93
CA GLY A 95 -6.80 -20.00 -9.23
C GLY A 95 -6.41 -20.86 -8.02
N ASN A 96 -5.12 -20.96 -7.69
CA ASN A 96 -4.61 -21.71 -6.55
C ASN A 96 -4.63 -20.85 -5.28
N ILE A 97 -5.82 -20.50 -4.79
CA ILE A 97 -5.95 -19.81 -3.51
C ILE A 97 -5.51 -20.77 -2.40
N GLN A 98 -4.33 -20.54 -1.81
CA GLN A 98 -3.94 -21.28 -0.61
C GLN A 98 -4.89 -20.86 0.51
N ARG A 99 -5.76 -21.76 0.95
CA ARG A 99 -6.59 -21.53 2.15
C ARG A 99 -5.64 -21.45 3.34
N PHE A 100 -5.30 -20.24 3.77
CA PHE A 100 -4.68 -20.02 5.07
C PHE A 100 -5.68 -20.51 6.13
N ASN A 101 -5.32 -21.60 6.82
CA ASN A 101 -6.07 -22.08 7.96
C ASN A 101 -6.05 -20.99 9.04
N GLN A 102 -7.24 -20.49 9.38
CA GLN A 102 -7.48 -19.61 10.53
C GLN A 102 -7.15 -20.31 11.85
#